data_AF-A0A3B3ZGU4-F1
#
_entry.id   AF-A0A3B3ZGU4-F1
#
_cell.length_a   1.000
_cell.length_b   1.000
_cell.length_c   1.000
_cell.angle_alpha   90.00
_cell.angle_beta   90.00
_cell.angle_gamma   90.00
#
_symmetry.space_group_name_H-M   'P 1'
#
loop_
_entity.id
_entity.type
_entity.pdbx_description
1 polymer ?
#
loop_
_entity_poly.entity_id
_entity_poly.type
_entity_poly.pdbx_seq_one_letter_code
_entity_poly.pdbx_strand_id
1 'polypeptide(L)'
;RLFYYCLYLIGRMAKCCRFISKTQPPQSSLKKYYKQTRPRCHLDVVVFTAQKNIRICANPKSDWTKNMIKYLDNIKGDKHTKKHIIAGEITSSDHV
;
A
#
# COMPACT_ATOMS: atom_id res chain seq x y z
N ARG A 1 -28.28 1.21 -15.58
CA ARG A 1 -26.91 1.38 -16.12
C ARG A 1 -26.25 2.72 -15.75
N LEU A 2 -26.97 3.82 -15.53
CA LEU A 2 -26.41 5.12 -15.09
C LEU A 2 -25.86 5.15 -13.64
N PHE A 3 -26.39 4.31 -12.75
CA PHE A 3 -25.93 4.21 -11.36
C PHE A 3 -24.46 3.77 -11.21
N TYR A 4 -23.95 2.96 -12.15
CA TYR A 4 -22.56 2.46 -12.13
C TYR A 4 -21.54 3.56 -12.47
N TYR A 5 -21.93 4.55 -13.28
CA TYR A 5 -21.09 5.70 -13.61
C TYR A 5 -21.02 6.71 -12.46
N CYS A 6 -22.11 6.89 -11.71
CA CYS A 6 -22.12 7.83 -10.58
C CYS A 6 -21.19 7.37 -9.44
N LEU A 7 -21.20 6.07 -9.09
CA LEU A 7 -20.25 5.49 -8.13
C LEU A 7 -18.78 5.58 -8.59
N TYR A 8 -18.53 5.66 -9.90
CA TYR A 8 -17.18 5.87 -10.42
C TYR A 8 -16.66 7.30 -10.16
N LEU A 9 -17.56 8.29 -10.14
CA LEU A 9 -17.23 9.72 -10.05
C LEU A 9 -17.12 10.25 -8.61
N ILE A 10 -17.71 9.58 -7.62
CA ILE A 10 -17.47 9.87 -6.18
C ILE A 10 -16.19 9.20 -5.66
N GLY A 11 -15.29 8.82 -6.57
CA GLY A 11 -13.96 8.36 -6.23
C GLY A 11 -13.20 9.49 -5.57
N ARG A 12 -13.14 9.49 -4.22
CA ARG A 12 -12.19 10.26 -3.39
C ARG A 12 -10.96 10.53 -4.23
N MET A 13 -10.72 11.79 -4.63
CA MET A 13 -9.59 12.19 -5.47
C MET A 13 -8.37 11.40 -5.03
N ALA A 14 -8.08 10.31 -5.75
CA ALA A 14 -7.03 9.41 -5.32
C ALA A 14 -5.80 10.30 -5.41
N LYS A 15 -5.12 10.55 -4.29
CA LYS A 15 -3.95 11.44 -4.28
C LYS A 15 -2.84 10.71 -5.05
N CYS A 16 -2.92 10.63 -6.36
CA CYS A 16 -2.01 9.88 -7.19
C CYS A 16 -0.60 10.44 -7.02
N CYS A 17 0.39 9.56 -7.03
CA CYS A 17 1.77 9.95 -7.21
C CYS A 17 1.93 10.68 -8.54
N ARG A 18 2.59 11.84 -8.49
CA ARG A 18 2.98 12.63 -9.67
C ARG A 18 4.40 12.34 -10.13
N PHE A 19 5.27 11.90 -9.22
CA PHE A 19 6.67 11.60 -9.50
C PHE A 19 7.13 10.41 -8.66
N ILE A 20 8.23 9.80 -9.07
CA ILE A 20 8.92 8.76 -8.33
C ILE A 20 10.02 9.41 -7.49
N SER A 21 10.07 9.09 -6.20
CA SER A 21 11.13 9.50 -5.29
C SER A 21 12.45 8.86 -5.71
N LYS A 22 13.50 9.68 -5.77
CA LYS A 22 14.89 9.22 -5.93
C LYS A 22 15.53 8.83 -4.59
N THR A 23 14.95 9.28 -3.49
CA THR A 23 15.47 9.03 -2.14
C THR A 23 14.91 7.74 -1.58
N GLN A 24 15.80 6.90 -1.06
CA GLN A 24 15.48 5.67 -0.36
C GLN A 24 15.40 5.92 1.15
N PRO A 25 14.22 5.77 1.78
CA PRO A 25 14.11 5.88 3.22
C PRO A 25 14.69 4.63 3.92
N PRO A 26 15.09 4.73 5.21
CA PRO A 26 15.44 3.57 6.02
C PRO A 26 14.27 2.59 6.13
N GLN A 27 14.54 1.28 6.07
CA GLN A 27 13.52 0.22 6.17
C GLN A 27 12.62 0.35 7.40
N SER A 28 13.22 0.60 8.56
CA SER A 28 12.55 0.76 9.86
C SER A 28 11.58 1.94 9.93
N SER A 29 11.71 2.92 9.02
CA SER A 29 10.82 4.08 8.96
C SER A 29 9.51 3.79 8.22
N LEU A 30 9.43 2.68 7.49
CA LEU A 30 8.25 2.32 6.69
C LEU A 30 7.23 1.53 7.50
N LYS A 31 5.94 1.88 7.35
CA LYS A 31 4.83 1.22 8.06
C LYS A 31 4.04 0.28 7.17
N LYS A 32 3.79 0.70 5.93
CA LYS A 32 2.96 -0.03 4.96
C LYS A 32 3.25 0.45 3.55
N TYR A 33 2.79 -0.32 2.57
CA TYR A 33 2.81 0.06 1.17
C TYR A 33 1.50 -0.34 0.50
N TYR A 34 1.21 0.28 -0.65
CA TYR A 34 0.18 -0.17 -1.59
C TYR A 34 0.65 0.07 -3.03
N LYS A 35 0.07 -0.66 -3.97
CA LYS A 35 0.33 -0.48 -5.40
C LYS A 35 -0.66 0.53 -5.96
N GLN A 36 -0.16 1.50 -6.71
CA GLN A 36 -0.94 2.42 -7.50
C GLN A 36 -0.76 2.01 -8.96
N THR A 37 -1.85 1.70 -9.65
CA THR A 37 -1.84 1.25 -11.05
C THR A 37 -2.90 1.98 -11.87
N ARG A 38 -2.80 1.87 -13.20
CA ARG A 38 -3.88 2.25 -14.13
C ARG A 38 -5.14 1.40 -13.91
N PRO A 39 -6.36 1.91 -14.26
CA PRO A 39 -6.65 3.20 -14.89
C PRO A 39 -6.80 4.38 -13.90
N ARG A 40 -6.77 4.12 -12.58
CA ARG A 40 -7.05 5.14 -11.55
C ARG A 40 -5.99 6.25 -11.47
N CYS A 41 -4.74 5.93 -11.80
CA CYS A 41 -3.65 6.88 -11.87
C CYS A 41 -2.78 6.59 -13.10
N HIS A 42 -2.16 7.62 -13.68
CA HIS A 42 -1.38 7.46 -14.92
C HIS A 42 -0.02 6.75 -14.73
N LEU A 43 0.47 6.71 -13.48
CA LEU A 43 1.74 6.12 -13.09
C LEU A 43 1.53 4.82 -12.31
N ASP A 44 2.19 3.76 -12.78
CA ASP A 44 2.30 2.48 -12.09
C ASP A 44 3.48 2.55 -11.10
N VAL A 45 3.15 2.69 -9.81
CA VAL A 45 4.13 2.90 -8.73
C VAL A 45 3.76 2.15 -7.46
N VAL A 46 4.76 1.92 -6.61
CA VAL A 46 4.54 1.46 -5.23
C VAL A 46 4.56 2.66 -4.31
N VAL A 47 3.54 2.83 -3.49
CA VAL A 47 3.46 3.93 -2.54
C VAL A 47 3.73 3.42 -1.14
N PHE A 48 4.87 3.81 -0.59
CA PHE A 48 5.22 3.57 0.80
C PHE A 48 4.62 4.65 1.69
N THR A 49 4.15 4.26 2.87
CA THR A 49 3.78 5.17 3.95
C THR A 49 4.81 5.02 5.06
N ALA A 50 5.60 6.08 5.26
CA ALA A 50 6.58 6.16 6.33
C ALA A 50 5.92 6.67 7.64
N GLN A 51 6.74 6.82 8.69
CA GLN A 51 6.36 7.54 9.90
C GLN A 51 5.82 8.95 9.56
N LYS A 52 5.01 9.51 10.46
CA LYS A 52 4.31 10.80 10.26
C LYS A 52 3.41 10.86 9.01
N ASN A 53 2.96 9.70 8.49
CA ASN A 53 2.09 9.57 7.31
C ASN A 53 2.68 10.15 6.02
N ILE A 54 4.01 10.23 5.92
CA ILE A 54 4.69 10.68 4.72
C ILE A 54 4.56 9.62 3.63
N ARG A 55 4.16 10.04 2.44
CA ARG A 55 3.96 9.17 1.27
C ARG A 55 5.15 9.25 0.33
N ILE A 56 5.73 8.11 0.01
CA ILE A 56 6.90 8.00 -0.86
C ILE A 56 6.54 7.12 -2.04
N CYS A 57 6.60 7.69 -3.23
CA CYS A 57 6.28 7.01 -4.49
C CYS A 57 7.56 6.35 -5.03
N ALA A 58 7.51 5.08 -5.36
CA ALA A 58 8.69 4.28 -5.71
C ALA A 58 8.50 3.53 -7.02
N ASN A 59 9.60 3.33 -7.75
CA ASN A 59 9.60 2.54 -8.98
C ASN A 59 9.42 1.05 -8.62
N PRO A 60 8.37 0.36 -9.11
CA PRO A 60 8.14 -1.06 -8.81
C PRO A 60 9.28 -1.95 -9.29
N LYS A 61 10.05 -1.52 -10.28
CA LYS A 61 11.15 -2.30 -10.88
C LYS A 61 12.48 -2.16 -10.14
N SER A 62 12.65 -1.15 -9.28
CA SER A 62 13.92 -0.94 -8.58
C SER A 62 14.12 -1.96 -7.46
N ASP A 63 15.36 -2.38 -7.25
CA ASP A 63 15.67 -3.44 -6.27
C ASP A 63 15.41 -3.00 -4.84
N TRP A 64 15.66 -1.72 -4.52
CA TRP A 64 15.30 -1.19 -3.21
C TRP A 64 13.80 -1.29 -2.93
N THR A 65 12.94 -1.05 -3.94
CA THR A 65 11.48 -1.16 -3.77
C THR A 65 11.08 -2.59 -3.48
N LYS A 66 11.65 -3.56 -4.22
CA LYS A 66 11.41 -5.00 -3.99
C LYS A 66 11.86 -5.42 -2.59
N ASN A 67 13.03 -4.95 -2.15
CA ASN A 67 13.57 -5.24 -0.82
C ASN A 67 12.69 -4.66 0.29
N MET A 68 12.18 -3.44 0.13
CA MET A 68 11.27 -2.80 1.10
C MET A 68 9.92 -3.51 1.16
N ILE A 69 9.39 -3.98 0.02
CA ILE A 69 8.17 -4.80 -0.03
C ILE A 69 8.39 -6.09 0.77
N LYS A 70 9.46 -6.83 0.47
CA LYS A 70 9.80 -8.08 1.16
C LYS A 70 9.95 -7.89 2.67
N TYR A 71 10.63 -6.82 3.09
CA TYR A 71 10.77 -6.45 4.50
C TYR A 71 9.39 -6.22 5.16
N LEU A 72 8.52 -5.44 4.53
CA LEU A 72 7.19 -5.15 5.06
C LEU A 72 6.27 -6.37 5.04
N ASP A 73 6.41 -7.27 4.08
CA ASP A 73 5.63 -8.51 4.00
C ASP A 73 6.06 -9.51 5.09
N ASN A 74 7.37 -9.63 5.37
CA ASN A 74 7.87 -10.42 6.49
C ASN A 74 7.32 -9.91 7.83
N ILE A 75 7.35 -8.59 8.04
CA ILE A 75 6.79 -7.96 9.26
C ILE A 75 5.28 -8.16 9.37
N LYS A 76 4.55 -8.13 8.24
CA LYS A 76 3.10 -8.41 8.26
C LYS A 76 2.81 -9.88 8.52
N GLY A 77 3.65 -10.79 8.02
CA GLY A 77 3.61 -12.21 8.35
C GLY A 77 3.72 -12.44 9.86
N ASP A 78 4.62 -11.72 10.53
CA ASP A 78 4.76 -11.75 12.00
C ASP A 78 3.57 -11.10 12.74
N LYS A 79 2.85 -10.17 12.10
CA LYS A 79 1.63 -9.58 12.65
C LYS A 79 0.41 -10.49 12.53
N HIS A 80 0.45 -11.53 11.70
CA HIS A 80 -0.57 -12.58 11.73
C HIS A 80 -0.44 -13.44 12.99
N THR A 81 0.79 -13.70 13.45
CA THR A 81 1.06 -14.50 14.66
C THR A 81 0.86 -13.73 15.97
N LYS A 82 0.78 -12.39 15.93
CA LYS A 82 0.60 -11.53 17.12
C LYS A 82 -0.77 -10.86 17.24
N LYS A 83 -1.76 -11.22 16.41
CA LYS A 83 -3.09 -10.58 16.45
C LYS A 83 -4.18 -11.30 17.24
N HIS A 84 -3.93 -12.48 17.80
CA HIS A 84 -4.87 -13.13 18.73
C HIS A 84 -4.15 -13.90 19.84
N ILE A 85 -3.64 -13.19 20.85
CA ILE A 85 -3.85 -13.57 22.26
C ILE A 85 -4.23 -12.27 22.97
N ILE A 86 -5.53 -11.98 22.99
CA ILE A 86 -6.33 -11.34 24.04
C ILE A 86 -7.70 -11.06 23.39
N ALA A 87 -8.67 -11.88 23.83
CA ALA A 87 -10.12 -11.81 23.62
C ALA A 87 -10.68 -11.81 22.18
N GLY A 88 -11.08 -13.00 21.73
CA GLY A 88 -12.37 -13.25 21.04
C GLY A 88 -12.56 -12.77 19.59
N GLU A 89 -13.21 -13.61 18.79
CA GLU A 89 -13.73 -13.38 17.44
C GLU A 89 -12.72 -13.44 16.28
N ILE A 90 -12.66 -14.63 15.67
CA ILE A 90 -12.05 -14.95 14.39
C ILE A 90 -13.05 -14.58 13.30
N THR A 91 -12.69 -13.73 12.35
CA THR A 91 -13.23 -13.85 10.98
C THR A 91 -12.12 -13.62 9.96
N SER A 92 -11.60 -14.75 9.46
CA SER A 92 -10.99 -14.84 8.13
C SER A 92 -12.05 -14.40 7.12
N SER A 93 -11.70 -13.52 6.19
CA SER A 93 -12.50 -13.34 4.98
C SER A 93 -11.56 -13.41 3.79
N ASP A 94 -11.27 -14.66 3.46
CA ASP A 94 -11.24 -15.28 2.14
C ASP A 94 -11.34 -14.38 0.91
N HIS A 95 -10.51 -14.76 -0.05
CA HIS A 95 -10.75 -14.60 -1.49
C HIS A 95 -12.22 -14.86 -1.85
N VAL A 96 -12.85 -13.86 -2.49
CA VAL A 96 -13.66 -14.00 -3.71
C VAL A 96 -13.49 -12.72 -4.54
#